data_AF-A8WGW1-F1
#
_entry.id   AF-A8WGW1-F1
#
_cell.length_a   1.000
_cell.length_b   1.000
_cell.length_c   1.000
_cell.angle_alpha   90.00
_cell.angle_beta   90.00
_cell.angle_gamma   90.00
#
_symmetry.space_group_name_H-M   'P 1'
#
loop_
_entity.id
_entity.type
_entity.pdbx_description
1 polymer ?
#
loop_
_entity_poly.entity_id
_entity_poly.type
_entity_poly.pdbx_seq_one_letter_code
_entity_poly.pdbx_strand_id
1 'polypeptide(L)'
;ENPFIDNISDIVEHHAQNKFQPYVSYCSNEMYQQRTLQRLMSTNGTFKDTLKQIEMKAECGGLPMFSFLILPMQRVTRLPLLMDTICQKMDMRTKEYGETTHALKALSKLVKQCNEGARKMERTEQMYTLQTQLEFGKIKPFPLISASRWLLKRGELNLVEESGVFWKGFGKTSCYLFLFNDILIITKKKSEENYIVTDYVMMDQFAVAKIENGDPQLSPPAKTGTSGPRSPNGPFLFQIHISKNSEGKQDEIVLAADSLSDRARWVAALERKEDNKENSRSRRGGLRQVEIIKAYLAKQADEISLQQADVMLVLQEEDGWYQGERLRDGERGWFPESCAKEITNQTAVERNVQRMERLRIETDV
;
A
#
# COMPACT_ATOMS: atom_id res chain seq x y z
N GLU A 1 42.00 15.67 -12.44
CA GLU A 1 41.86 14.20 -12.38
C GLU A 1 40.63 13.89 -11.56
N ASN A 2 39.75 13.00 -12.03
CA ASN A 2 38.63 12.53 -11.21
C ASN A 2 39.19 11.50 -10.23
N PRO A 3 39.02 11.65 -8.91
CA PRO A 3 39.52 10.67 -7.96
C PRO A 3 38.82 9.33 -8.19
N PHE A 4 39.60 8.31 -8.52
CA PHE A 4 39.14 6.92 -8.54
C PHE A 4 39.38 6.33 -7.15
N ILE A 5 38.33 5.80 -6.52
CA ILE A 5 38.41 5.18 -5.21
C ILE A 5 38.36 3.67 -5.43
N ASP A 6 39.51 3.03 -5.30
CA ASP A 6 39.62 1.58 -5.25
C ASP A 6 38.95 1.05 -3.97
N ASN A 7 38.37 -0.15 -4.02
CA ASN A 7 37.88 -0.87 -2.84
C ASN A 7 36.88 -0.06 -1.98
N ILE A 8 35.84 0.49 -2.63
CA ILE A 8 34.70 1.05 -1.89
C ILE A 8 33.68 -0.05 -1.53
N SER A 9 33.59 -1.10 -2.36
CA SER A 9 32.59 -2.16 -2.26
C SER A 9 32.77 -3.01 -1.00
N ASP A 10 34.00 -3.41 -0.67
CA ASP A 10 34.34 -4.15 0.55
C ASP A 10 34.08 -3.33 1.83
N ILE A 11 34.45 -2.04 1.83
CA ILE A 11 34.16 -1.12 2.94
C ILE A 11 32.64 -1.04 3.16
N VAL A 12 31.88 -0.82 2.09
CA VAL A 12 30.42 -0.70 2.16
C VAL A 12 29.78 -2.01 2.62
N GLU A 13 30.23 -3.15 2.09
CA GLU A 13 29.75 -4.47 2.53
C GLU A 13 30.00 -4.68 4.03
N HIS A 14 31.23 -4.43 4.49
CA HIS A 14 31.61 -4.59 5.90
C HIS A 14 30.71 -3.74 6.82
N HIS A 15 30.50 -2.47 6.50
CA HIS A 15 29.67 -1.59 7.31
C HIS A 15 28.18 -1.94 7.24
N ALA A 16 27.67 -2.30 6.06
CA ALA A 16 26.27 -2.72 5.89
C ALA A 16 25.94 -3.95 6.74
N GLN A 17 26.86 -4.94 6.79
CA GLN A 17 26.66 -6.17 7.55
C GLN A 17 26.85 -5.97 9.06
N ASN A 18 27.84 -5.17 9.48
CA ASN A 18 28.30 -5.18 10.88
C ASN A 18 27.93 -3.92 11.68
N LYS A 19 27.67 -2.79 11.01
CA LYS A 19 27.58 -1.48 11.68
C LYS A 19 26.27 -0.73 11.43
N PHE A 20 25.53 -1.05 10.38
CA PHE A 20 24.33 -0.30 10.00
C PHE A 20 23.03 -0.75 10.67
N GLN A 21 23.07 -1.71 11.61
CA GLN A 21 21.90 -2.11 12.41
C GLN A 21 21.14 -0.96 13.09
N PRO A 22 21.77 0.14 13.56
CA PRO A 22 21.05 1.30 14.09
C PRO A 22 20.06 1.94 13.11
N TYR A 23 20.28 1.84 11.78
CA TYR A 23 19.30 2.29 10.80
C TYR A 23 17.99 1.52 10.92
N VAL A 24 18.04 0.21 11.13
CA VAL A 24 16.84 -0.63 11.27
C VAL A 24 16.02 -0.17 12.47
N SER A 25 16.66 -0.01 13.63
CA SER A 25 15.99 0.47 14.84
C SER A 25 15.42 1.88 14.67
N TYR A 26 16.17 2.79 14.05
CA TYR A 26 15.72 4.16 13.83
C TYR A 26 14.51 4.21 12.88
N CYS A 27 14.63 3.57 11.71
CA CYS A 27 13.60 3.54 10.68
C CYS A 27 12.33 2.82 11.14
N SER A 28 12.47 1.72 11.90
CA SER A 28 11.32 0.98 12.45
C SER A 28 10.48 1.83 13.41
N ASN A 29 11.10 2.81 14.06
CA ASN A 29 10.44 3.69 15.02
C ASN A 29 10.05 5.05 14.44
N GLU A 30 10.20 5.26 13.13
CA GLU A 30 9.94 6.55 12.49
C GLU A 30 8.53 7.08 12.83
N MET A 31 7.51 6.23 12.69
CA MET A 31 6.12 6.61 13.00
C MET A 31 5.94 7.06 14.46
N TYR A 32 6.62 6.40 15.39
CA TYR A 32 6.60 6.78 16.80
C TYR A 32 7.28 8.13 17.03
N GLN A 33 8.39 8.41 16.34
CA GLN A 33 9.07 9.70 16.40
C GLN A 33 8.16 10.83 15.89
N GLN A 34 7.50 10.61 14.75
CA GLN A 34 6.57 11.58 14.15
C GLN A 34 5.40 11.89 15.09
N ARG A 35 4.75 10.86 15.66
CA ARG A 35 3.67 11.04 16.64
C ARG A 35 4.12 11.75 17.89
N THR A 36 5.29 11.39 18.41
CA THR A 36 5.86 12.03 19.60
C THR A 36 6.09 13.52 19.34
N LEU A 37 6.66 13.86 18.17
CA LEU A 37 6.85 15.24 17.76
C LEU A 37 5.52 15.99 17.65
N GLN A 38 4.53 15.42 16.94
CA GLN A 38 3.20 16.03 16.78
C GLN A 38 2.50 16.25 18.13
N ARG A 39 2.54 15.26 19.02
CA ARG A 39 1.99 15.36 20.38
C ARG A 39 2.69 16.48 21.15
N LEU A 40 4.02 16.53 21.14
CA LEU A 40 4.75 17.61 21.83
C LEU A 40 4.43 18.99 21.24
N MET A 41 4.23 19.10 19.92
CA MET A 41 3.81 20.33 19.26
C MET A 41 2.40 20.81 19.67
N SER A 42 1.50 19.89 20.00
CA SER A 42 0.12 20.22 20.40
C SER A 42 -0.04 20.40 21.91
N THR A 43 0.70 19.64 22.73
CA THR A 43 0.50 19.62 24.19
C THR A 43 1.51 20.46 24.97
N ASN A 44 2.66 20.83 24.39
CA ASN A 44 3.73 21.52 25.10
C ASN A 44 4.15 22.83 24.40
N GLY A 45 3.64 23.96 24.89
CA GLY A 45 3.95 25.29 24.36
C GLY A 45 5.44 25.65 24.44
N THR A 46 6.10 25.36 25.56
CA THR A 46 7.54 25.64 25.74
C THR A 46 8.40 24.87 24.74
N PHE A 47 8.08 23.59 24.50
CA PHE A 47 8.76 22.79 23.48
C PHE A 47 8.53 23.37 22.08
N LYS A 48 7.31 23.80 21.76
CA LYS A 48 6.96 24.44 20.50
C LYS A 48 7.73 25.72 20.23
N ASP A 49 7.79 26.61 21.20
CA ASP A 49 8.50 27.88 21.04
C ASP A 49 10.00 27.64 20.94
N THR A 50 10.55 26.75 21.76
CA THR A 50 11.98 26.36 21.68
C THR A 50 12.32 25.78 20.32
N LEU A 51 11.49 24.88 19.80
CA LEU A 51 11.74 24.25 18.51
C LEU A 51 11.72 25.28 17.37
N LYS A 52 10.74 26.19 17.37
CA LYS A 52 10.69 27.28 16.40
C LYS A 52 11.96 28.14 16.42
N GLN A 53 12.48 28.48 17.60
CA GLN A 53 13.72 29.25 17.71
C GLN A 53 14.92 28.49 17.15
N ILE A 54 14.97 27.16 17.31
CA ILE A 54 16.02 26.31 16.72
C ILE A 54 15.87 26.27 15.18
N GLU A 55 14.66 26.06 14.67
CA GLU A 55 14.39 25.99 13.22
C GLU A 55 14.67 27.31 12.48
N MET A 56 14.65 28.44 13.19
CA MET A 56 15.02 29.76 12.66
C MET A 56 16.54 29.97 12.52
N LYS A 57 17.38 29.09 13.10
CA LYS A 57 18.83 29.20 12.99
C LYS A 57 19.29 28.94 11.56
N ALA A 58 20.36 29.64 11.14
CA ALA A 58 20.88 29.55 9.77
C ALA A 58 21.34 28.13 9.40
N GLU A 59 21.84 27.38 10.38
CA GLU A 59 22.27 25.99 10.28
C GLU A 59 21.14 25.04 9.88
N CYS A 60 19.88 25.39 10.18
CA CYS A 60 18.71 24.61 9.78
C CYS A 60 18.22 24.95 8.37
N GLY A 61 18.71 26.02 7.73
CA GLY A 61 18.32 26.39 6.37
C GLY A 61 16.81 26.61 6.17
N GLY A 62 16.08 26.97 7.24
CA GLY A 62 14.63 27.16 7.23
C GLY A 62 13.81 25.86 7.14
N LEU A 63 14.42 24.71 7.37
CA LEU A 63 13.75 23.42 7.33
C LEU A 63 13.18 23.02 8.71
N PRO A 64 11.99 22.40 8.77
CA PRO A 64 11.39 21.94 10.03
C PRO A 64 12.08 20.65 10.53
N MET A 65 12.01 20.38 11.84
CA MET A 65 12.61 19.21 12.50
C MET A 65 12.31 17.88 11.79
N PHE A 66 11.07 17.72 11.33
CA PHE A 66 10.62 16.52 10.61
C PHE A 66 11.48 16.21 9.37
N SER A 67 11.94 17.23 8.65
CA SER A 67 12.78 17.07 7.45
C SER A 67 14.17 16.51 7.76
N PHE A 68 14.65 16.69 8.99
CA PHE A 68 15.91 16.12 9.47
C PHE A 68 15.72 14.68 9.97
N LEU A 69 14.58 14.41 10.62
CA LEU A 69 14.26 13.07 11.13
C LEU A 69 14.09 12.02 10.01
N ILE A 70 13.71 12.43 8.80
CA ILE A 70 13.58 11.50 7.66
C ILE A 70 14.93 11.14 7.01
N LEU A 71 16.01 11.91 7.28
CA LEU A 71 17.30 11.76 6.60
C LEU A 71 17.92 10.35 6.72
N PRO A 72 17.86 9.64 7.87
CA PRO A 72 18.41 8.29 7.96
C PRO A 72 17.75 7.30 7.00
N MET A 73 16.42 7.35 6.86
CA MET A 73 15.68 6.51 5.90
C MET A 73 16.07 6.89 4.46
N GLN A 74 16.17 8.19 4.14
CA GLN A 74 16.61 8.64 2.81
C GLN A 74 18.05 8.21 2.50
N ARG A 75 18.93 8.22 3.50
CA ARG A 75 20.33 7.85 3.31
C ARG A 75 20.47 6.36 3.03
N VAL A 76 19.87 5.50 3.86
CA VAL A 76 20.01 4.05 3.72
C VAL A 76 19.39 3.55 2.41
N THR A 77 18.27 4.14 1.98
CA THR A 77 17.60 3.80 0.70
C THR A 77 18.37 4.26 -0.54
N ARG A 78 19.20 5.31 -0.44
CA ARG A 78 20.06 5.78 -1.55
C ARG A 78 21.29 4.92 -1.78
N LEU A 79 21.84 4.27 -0.74
CA LEU A 79 23.08 3.50 -0.85
C LEU A 79 23.00 2.36 -1.89
N PRO A 80 21.94 1.51 -1.93
CA PRO A 80 21.80 0.52 -3.00
C PRO A 80 21.76 1.13 -4.40
N LEU A 81 21.13 2.30 -4.59
CA LEU A 81 21.04 2.95 -5.90
C LEU A 81 22.42 3.40 -6.42
N LEU A 82 23.24 3.94 -5.51
CA LEU A 82 24.62 4.31 -5.82
C LEU A 82 25.47 3.09 -6.13
N MET A 83 25.34 2.02 -5.33
CA MET A 83 26.08 0.78 -5.56
C MET A 83 25.68 0.09 -6.86
N ASP A 84 24.38 0.09 -7.19
CA ASP A 84 23.87 -0.41 -8.48
C ASP A 84 24.41 0.38 -9.68
N THR A 85 24.60 1.70 -9.51
CA THR A 85 25.21 2.54 -10.55
C THR A 85 26.67 2.14 -10.78
N ILE A 86 27.41 1.77 -9.73
CA ILE A 86 28.77 1.25 -9.84
C ILE A 86 28.75 -0.11 -10.57
N CYS A 87 27.87 -1.05 -10.20
CA CYS A 87 27.73 -2.33 -10.89
C CYS A 87 27.50 -2.15 -12.40
N GLN A 88 26.65 -1.21 -12.81
CA GLN A 88 26.35 -0.94 -14.22
C GLN A 88 27.54 -0.41 -15.03
N LYS A 89 28.59 0.10 -14.38
CA LYS A 89 29.79 0.64 -15.04
C LYS A 89 30.97 -0.34 -15.04
N MET A 90 30.86 -1.47 -14.34
CA MET A 90 31.89 -2.50 -14.26
C MET A 90 31.67 -3.61 -15.30
N ASP A 91 32.74 -4.28 -15.73
CA ASP A 91 32.64 -5.50 -16.54
C ASP A 91 32.24 -6.68 -15.63
N MET A 92 31.17 -7.38 -15.99
CA MET A 92 30.59 -8.50 -15.23
C MET A 92 31.56 -9.67 -15.00
N ARG A 93 32.67 -9.72 -15.74
CA ARG A 93 33.69 -10.78 -15.63
C ARG A 93 34.76 -10.48 -14.59
N THR A 94 34.76 -9.30 -13.98
CA THR A 94 35.82 -8.90 -13.05
C THR A 94 35.50 -9.28 -11.61
N LYS A 95 36.53 -9.39 -10.77
CA LYS A 95 36.38 -9.69 -9.34
C LYS A 95 35.65 -8.56 -8.62
N GLU A 96 35.94 -7.33 -9.02
CA GLU A 96 35.37 -6.09 -8.48
C GLU A 96 33.85 -6.04 -8.71
N TYR A 97 33.36 -6.57 -9.84
CA TYR A 97 31.91 -6.72 -10.07
C TYR A 97 31.26 -7.62 -9.02
N GLY A 98 31.90 -8.76 -8.69
CA GLY A 98 31.44 -9.68 -7.66
C GLY A 98 31.37 -9.02 -6.28
N GLU A 99 32.43 -8.32 -5.88
CA GLU A 99 32.49 -7.59 -4.61
C GLU A 99 31.43 -6.48 -4.53
N THR A 100 31.21 -5.75 -5.63
CA THR A 100 30.19 -4.71 -5.71
C THR A 100 28.77 -5.28 -5.62
N THR A 101 28.54 -6.46 -6.21
CA THR A 101 27.28 -7.19 -6.12
C THR A 101 27.00 -7.66 -4.69
N HIS A 102 28.02 -8.13 -3.96
CA HIS A 102 27.88 -8.50 -2.55
C HIS A 102 27.54 -7.29 -1.67
N ALA A 103 28.20 -6.15 -1.90
CA ALA A 103 27.90 -4.91 -1.22
C ALA A 103 26.46 -4.43 -1.50
N LEU A 104 26.02 -4.50 -2.77
CA LEU A 104 24.65 -4.19 -3.18
C LEU A 104 23.65 -5.11 -2.46
N LYS A 105 23.90 -6.41 -2.41
CA LYS A 105 23.06 -7.39 -1.71
C LYS A 105 22.95 -7.07 -0.22
N ALA A 106 24.06 -6.75 0.44
CA ALA A 106 24.08 -6.38 1.85
C ALA A 106 23.25 -5.12 2.14
N LEU A 107 23.40 -4.08 1.30
CA LEU A 107 22.62 -2.85 1.41
C LEU A 107 21.13 -3.06 1.13
N SER A 108 20.79 -3.83 0.10
CA SER A 108 19.39 -4.15 -0.23
C SER A 108 18.71 -4.92 0.90
N LYS A 109 19.42 -5.88 1.52
CA LYS A 109 18.94 -6.59 2.72
C LYS A 109 18.70 -5.64 3.89
N LEU A 110 19.62 -4.71 4.15
CA LEU A 110 19.48 -3.71 5.20
C LEU A 110 18.25 -2.80 4.97
N VAL A 111 18.09 -2.27 3.76
CA VAL A 111 16.94 -1.42 3.40
C VAL A 111 15.63 -2.19 3.54
N LYS A 112 15.61 -3.46 3.12
CA LYS A 112 14.45 -4.34 3.32
C LYS A 112 14.09 -4.48 4.80
N GLN A 113 15.07 -4.70 5.68
CA GLN A 113 14.84 -4.74 7.12
C GLN A 113 14.28 -3.42 7.69
N CYS A 114 14.83 -2.27 7.27
CA CYS A 114 14.32 -0.96 7.65
C CYS A 114 12.85 -0.78 7.23
N ASN A 115 12.53 -1.09 5.97
CA ASN A 115 11.19 -0.94 5.41
C ASN A 115 10.18 -1.91 6.05
N GLU A 116 10.55 -3.17 6.26
CA GLU A 116 9.70 -4.17 6.92
C GLU A 116 9.42 -3.77 8.38
N GLY A 117 10.43 -3.28 9.09
CA GLY A 117 10.30 -2.78 10.46
C GLY A 117 9.38 -1.57 10.54
N ALA A 118 9.58 -0.57 9.67
CA ALA A 118 8.71 0.61 9.58
C ALA A 118 7.27 0.22 9.25
N ARG A 119 7.07 -0.64 8.25
CA ARG A 119 5.74 -1.14 7.85
C ARG A 119 5.08 -1.95 8.96
N LYS A 120 5.84 -2.74 9.73
CA LYS A 120 5.30 -3.50 10.87
C LYS A 120 4.82 -2.56 11.98
N MET A 121 5.59 -1.51 12.27
CA MET A 121 5.22 -0.51 13.26
C MET A 121 3.95 0.24 12.84
N GLU A 122 3.90 0.72 11.60
CA GLU A 122 2.71 1.39 11.03
C GLU A 122 1.45 0.52 11.12
N ARG A 123 1.55 -0.76 10.71
CA ARG A 123 0.44 -1.72 10.80
C ARG A 123 -0.03 -1.96 12.23
N THR A 124 0.91 -2.10 13.16
CA THR A 124 0.60 -2.33 14.59
C THR A 124 -0.14 -1.14 15.16
N GLU A 125 0.37 0.06 14.88
CA GLU A 125 -0.22 1.32 15.30
C GLU A 125 -1.63 1.48 14.74
N GLN A 126 -1.80 1.30 13.43
CA GLN A 126 -3.11 1.34 12.77
C GLN A 126 -4.13 0.41 13.45
N MET A 127 -3.68 -0.77 13.91
CA MET A 127 -4.54 -1.72 14.61
C MET A 127 -4.98 -1.24 16.00
N TYR A 128 -4.10 -0.54 16.73
CA TYR A 128 -4.47 0.11 17.99
C TYR A 128 -5.51 1.21 17.76
N THR A 129 -5.34 2.05 16.74
CA THR A 129 -6.34 3.07 16.40
C THR A 129 -7.68 2.42 16.05
N LEU A 130 -7.69 1.40 15.19
CA LEU A 130 -8.93 0.71 14.81
C LEU A 130 -9.61 0.02 16.01
N GLN A 131 -8.85 -0.53 16.96
CA GLN A 131 -9.44 -1.10 18.18
C GLN A 131 -10.23 -0.07 19.00
N THR A 132 -9.80 1.19 19.01
CA THR A 132 -10.54 2.26 19.69
C THR A 132 -11.76 2.75 18.94
N GLN A 133 -11.81 2.52 17.62
CA GLN A 133 -12.86 2.98 16.71
C GLN A 133 -13.96 1.94 16.46
N LEU A 134 -13.70 0.64 16.71
CA LEU A 134 -14.62 -0.46 16.44
C LEU A 134 -15.33 -0.94 17.72
N GLU A 135 -16.66 -0.80 17.74
CA GLU A 135 -17.52 -1.30 18.82
C GLU A 135 -18.21 -2.61 18.41
N PHE A 136 -17.95 -3.71 19.13
CA PHE A 136 -18.50 -5.03 18.77
C PHE A 136 -19.98 -5.23 19.15
N GLY A 137 -20.57 -4.33 19.95
CA GLY A 137 -22.00 -4.40 20.30
C GLY A 137 -22.41 -5.78 20.82
N LYS A 138 -23.31 -6.46 20.09
CA LYS A 138 -23.80 -7.82 20.40
C LYS A 138 -23.01 -8.94 19.70
N ILE A 139 -22.14 -8.59 18.76
CA ILE A 139 -21.33 -9.55 17.99
C ILE A 139 -20.19 -10.04 18.88
N LYS A 140 -19.90 -11.35 18.80
CA LYS A 140 -18.81 -11.95 19.57
C LYS A 140 -17.47 -11.28 19.20
N PRO A 141 -16.79 -10.62 20.14
CA PRO A 141 -15.52 -9.97 19.85
C PRO A 141 -14.42 -10.99 19.59
N PHE A 142 -13.43 -10.59 18.80
CA PHE A 142 -12.21 -11.33 18.54
C PHE A 142 -11.00 -10.42 18.74
N PRO A 143 -9.79 -10.97 18.98
CA PRO A 143 -8.59 -10.15 19.14
C PRO A 143 -8.26 -9.46 17.81
N LEU A 144 -8.59 -8.17 17.71
CA LEU A 144 -8.32 -7.36 16.52
C LEU A 144 -6.81 -7.15 16.31
N ILE A 145 -6.07 -6.88 17.40
CA ILE A 145 -4.62 -6.76 17.37
C ILE A 145 -3.98 -8.14 17.18
N SER A 146 -3.30 -8.31 16.05
CA SER A 146 -2.49 -9.49 15.75
C SER A 146 -1.22 -9.06 15.00
N ALA A 147 -0.09 -9.72 15.30
CA ALA A 147 1.18 -9.49 14.60
C ALA A 147 1.12 -9.86 13.10
N SER A 148 0.15 -10.67 12.71
CA SER A 148 -0.06 -11.13 11.33
C SER A 148 -1.25 -10.47 10.64
N ARG A 149 -1.89 -9.46 11.26
CA ARG A 149 -3.06 -8.77 10.69
C ARG A 149 -2.71 -7.36 10.23
N TRP A 150 -3.16 -7.00 9.04
CA TRP A 150 -3.01 -5.67 8.47
C TRP A 150 -4.17 -5.30 7.56
N LEU A 151 -4.48 -4.01 7.52
CA LEU A 151 -5.56 -3.49 6.68
C LEU A 151 -5.14 -3.53 5.21
N LEU A 152 -6.01 -4.07 4.36
CA LEU A 152 -5.86 -4.05 2.90
C LEU A 152 -6.63 -2.89 2.28
N LYS A 153 -7.89 -2.68 2.71
CA LYS A 153 -8.74 -1.59 2.23
C LYS A 153 -9.81 -1.25 3.26
N ARG A 154 -10.26 -0.01 3.27
CA ARG A 154 -11.45 0.42 4.02
C ARG A 154 -12.21 1.49 3.25
N GLY A 155 -13.51 1.60 3.49
CA GLY A 155 -14.33 2.61 2.83
C GLY A 155 -15.82 2.37 2.99
N GLU A 156 -16.58 3.40 2.62
CA GLU A 156 -18.03 3.38 2.61
C GLU A 156 -18.53 2.83 1.27
N LEU A 157 -19.58 2.01 1.33
CA LEU A 157 -20.24 1.41 0.16
C LEU A 157 -21.74 1.45 0.35
N ASN A 158 -22.48 1.57 -0.75
CA ASN A 158 -23.94 1.59 -0.72
C ASN A 158 -24.48 0.15 -0.78
N LEU A 159 -25.35 -0.21 0.15
CA LEU A 159 -26.01 -1.52 0.15
C LEU A 159 -27.20 -1.51 -0.81
N VAL A 160 -27.27 -2.49 -1.73
CA VAL A 160 -28.36 -2.61 -2.71
C VAL A 160 -29.24 -3.81 -2.38
N GLU A 161 -30.31 -3.53 -1.63
CA GLU A 161 -31.49 -4.39 -1.35
C GLU A 161 -31.31 -5.71 -0.55
N GLU A 162 -32.35 -6.01 0.25
CA GLU A 162 -32.39 -6.92 1.41
C GLU A 162 -32.63 -8.41 1.04
N SER A 163 -31.71 -9.05 0.32
CA SER A 163 -31.85 -10.48 0.02
C SER A 163 -31.55 -11.40 1.23
N GLY A 164 -30.83 -10.90 2.23
CA GLY A 164 -30.45 -11.65 3.43
C GLY A 164 -31.30 -11.33 4.67
N VAL A 165 -31.57 -12.35 5.49
CA VAL A 165 -32.33 -12.22 6.76
C VAL A 165 -31.64 -11.25 7.74
N PHE A 166 -30.31 -11.14 7.66
CA PHE A 166 -29.50 -10.28 8.51
C PHE A 166 -29.61 -8.78 8.14
N TRP A 167 -29.79 -8.45 6.86
CA TRP A 167 -29.76 -7.08 6.35
C TRP A 167 -31.10 -6.34 6.46
N LYS A 168 -32.19 -7.03 6.83
CA LYS A 168 -33.53 -6.44 7.08
C LYS A 168 -33.60 -5.37 8.18
N GLY A 169 -32.53 -5.21 8.97
CA GLY A 169 -32.40 -4.14 9.97
C GLY A 169 -31.47 -2.99 9.55
N PHE A 170 -30.92 -3.05 8.34
CA PHE A 170 -30.25 -1.93 7.69
C PHE A 170 -31.33 -1.28 6.82
N GLY A 171 -31.85 -0.11 7.22
CA GLY A 171 -32.66 0.69 6.29
C GLY A 171 -31.84 1.05 5.03
N LYS A 172 -32.34 1.92 4.15
CA LYS A 172 -31.50 2.52 3.09
C LYS A 172 -30.24 3.15 3.72
N THR A 173 -29.14 2.41 3.78
CA THR A 173 -27.94 2.84 4.49
C THR A 173 -26.72 2.23 3.84
N SER A 174 -25.71 3.06 3.66
CA SER A 174 -24.36 2.64 3.37
C SER A 174 -23.80 1.77 4.50
N CYS A 175 -22.88 0.87 4.17
CA CYS A 175 -22.05 0.17 5.13
C CYS A 175 -20.60 0.67 5.01
N TYR A 176 -19.84 0.55 6.10
CA TYR A 176 -18.40 0.82 6.06
C TYR A 176 -17.64 -0.47 6.27
N LEU A 177 -16.78 -0.83 5.32
CA LEU A 177 -16.03 -2.07 5.35
C LEU A 177 -14.59 -1.83 5.82
N PHE A 178 -14.08 -2.77 6.60
CA PHE A 178 -12.65 -2.89 6.91
C PHE A 178 -12.18 -4.26 6.45
N LEU A 179 -11.45 -4.30 5.35
CA LEU A 179 -10.86 -5.51 4.81
C LEU A 179 -9.42 -5.64 5.32
N PHE A 180 -9.15 -6.69 6.07
CA PHE A 180 -7.83 -7.11 6.48
C PHE A 180 -7.35 -8.29 5.65
N ASN A 181 -6.09 -8.68 5.80
CA ASN A 181 -5.51 -9.81 5.09
C ASN A 181 -6.07 -11.19 5.50
N ASP A 182 -6.83 -11.28 6.57
CA ASP A 182 -7.39 -12.53 7.09
C ASP A 182 -8.89 -12.46 7.43
N ILE A 183 -9.45 -11.26 7.53
CA ILE A 183 -10.84 -11.01 7.92
C ILE A 183 -11.41 -9.78 7.22
N LEU A 184 -12.68 -9.84 6.82
CA LEU A 184 -13.49 -8.71 6.41
C LEU A 184 -14.45 -8.37 7.55
N ILE A 185 -14.42 -7.12 8.02
CA ILE A 185 -15.34 -6.61 9.04
C ILE A 185 -16.35 -5.67 8.37
N ILE A 186 -17.62 -5.92 8.64
CA ILE A 186 -18.75 -5.13 8.14
C ILE A 186 -19.28 -4.29 9.29
N THR A 187 -19.43 -2.98 9.05
CA THR A 187 -19.81 -2.04 10.10
C THR A 187 -20.88 -1.05 9.64
N LYS A 188 -21.59 -0.49 10.63
CA LYS A 188 -22.39 0.73 10.49
C LYS A 188 -21.62 1.89 11.10
N LYS A 189 -21.60 3.03 10.40
CA LYS A 189 -21.00 4.26 10.92
C LYS A 189 -21.83 4.80 12.09
N LYS A 190 -21.19 5.06 13.23
CA LYS A 190 -21.81 5.64 14.45
C LYS A 190 -21.50 7.13 14.57
N SER A 191 -20.26 7.52 14.26
CA SER A 191 -19.80 8.90 14.13
C SER A 191 -18.76 9.00 13.02
N GLU A 192 -18.13 10.15 12.82
CA GLU A 192 -17.08 10.30 11.78
C GLU A 192 -15.94 9.27 11.91
N GLU A 193 -15.57 8.93 13.14
CA GLU A 193 -14.43 8.03 13.43
C GLU A 193 -14.82 6.71 14.10
N ASN A 194 -16.05 6.56 14.59
CA ASN A 194 -16.48 5.35 15.31
C ASN A 194 -17.49 4.52 14.51
N TYR A 195 -17.36 3.21 14.61
CA TYR A 195 -18.13 2.23 13.84
C TYR A 195 -18.64 1.13 14.75
N ILE A 196 -19.88 0.69 14.50
CA ILE A 196 -20.49 -0.46 15.18
C ILE A 196 -20.31 -1.66 14.26
N VAL A 197 -19.61 -2.67 14.74
CA VAL A 197 -19.45 -3.94 14.04
C VAL A 197 -20.81 -4.63 13.98
N THR A 198 -21.22 -4.96 12.77
CA THR A 198 -22.46 -5.68 12.52
C THR A 198 -22.17 -7.13 12.18
N ASP A 199 -21.11 -7.42 11.44
CA ASP A 199 -20.71 -8.78 11.13
C ASP A 199 -19.22 -8.84 10.76
N TYR A 200 -18.68 -10.04 10.66
CA TYR A 200 -17.37 -10.29 10.08
C TYR A 200 -17.30 -11.66 9.43
N VAL A 201 -16.40 -11.80 8.45
CA VAL A 201 -16.19 -13.04 7.70
C VAL A 201 -14.70 -13.25 7.46
N MET A 202 -14.22 -14.48 7.65
CA MET A 202 -12.82 -14.83 7.37
C MET A 202 -12.57 -14.88 5.85
N MET A 203 -11.34 -14.61 5.41
CA MET A 203 -11.00 -14.54 3.98
C MET A 203 -11.30 -15.82 3.18
N ASP A 204 -11.27 -16.99 3.82
CA ASP A 204 -11.59 -18.29 3.21
C ASP A 204 -13.09 -18.61 3.21
N GLN A 205 -13.91 -17.75 3.80
CA GLN A 205 -15.34 -17.96 4.01
C GLN A 205 -16.23 -17.06 3.16
N PHE A 206 -15.67 -16.26 2.23
CA PHE A 206 -16.45 -15.52 1.24
C PHE A 206 -15.85 -15.61 -0.17
N ALA A 207 -16.69 -15.34 -1.16
CA ALA A 207 -16.28 -15.15 -2.55
C ALA A 207 -16.90 -13.84 -3.08
N VAL A 208 -16.22 -13.18 -4.01
CA VAL A 208 -16.71 -11.95 -4.64
C VAL A 208 -16.99 -12.18 -6.12
N ALA A 209 -18.08 -11.60 -6.61
CA ALA A 209 -18.46 -11.61 -8.01
C ALA A 209 -18.73 -10.18 -8.50
N LYS A 210 -18.21 -9.84 -9.68
CA LYS A 210 -18.58 -8.57 -10.35
C LYS A 210 -19.97 -8.73 -10.96
N ILE A 211 -20.82 -7.74 -10.79
CA ILE A 211 -22.10 -7.67 -11.49
C ILE A 211 -21.93 -6.69 -12.65
N GLU A 212 -22.08 -7.19 -13.88
CA GLU A 212 -22.06 -6.36 -15.08
C GLU A 212 -23.44 -5.71 -15.30
N ASN A 213 -23.44 -4.47 -15.79
CA ASN A 213 -24.69 -3.79 -16.14
C ASN A 213 -25.33 -4.48 -17.35
N GLY A 214 -26.43 -5.19 -17.12
CA GLY A 214 -27.14 -5.94 -18.15
C GLY A 214 -27.73 -7.26 -17.68
N ASP A 215 -27.42 -7.72 -16.46
CA ASP A 215 -28.00 -8.95 -15.92
C ASP A 215 -29.48 -8.73 -15.51
N PRO A 216 -30.47 -9.36 -16.19
CA PRO A 216 -31.88 -9.04 -16.02
C PRO A 216 -32.46 -9.41 -14.65
N GLN A 217 -31.73 -10.15 -13.81
CA GLN A 217 -32.25 -10.65 -12.53
C GLN A 217 -32.03 -9.73 -11.32
N LEU A 218 -31.19 -8.69 -11.41
CA LEU A 218 -30.83 -7.82 -10.26
C LEU A 218 -31.11 -6.34 -10.49
N SER A 219 -31.83 -5.99 -11.56
CA SER A 219 -32.32 -4.63 -11.76
C SER A 219 -33.47 -4.34 -10.79
N PRO A 220 -33.38 -3.37 -9.86
CA PRO A 220 -34.49 -3.05 -8.99
C PRO A 220 -35.70 -2.60 -9.83
N PRO A 221 -36.94 -3.02 -9.48
CA PRO A 221 -38.12 -2.65 -10.23
C PRO A 221 -38.23 -1.13 -10.26
N ALA A 222 -38.36 -0.56 -11.45
CA ALA A 222 -38.47 0.88 -11.67
C ALA A 222 -39.65 1.45 -10.87
N LYS A 223 -39.38 1.98 -9.67
CA LYS A 223 -40.35 2.78 -8.93
C LYS A 223 -40.18 4.24 -9.36
N THR A 224 -41.26 4.75 -9.93
CA THR A 224 -41.49 6.15 -10.27
C THR A 224 -41.26 7.03 -9.05
N GLY A 225 -40.34 7.99 -9.17
CA GLY A 225 -40.24 9.14 -8.26
C GLY A 225 -39.09 9.06 -7.26
N THR A 226 -37.90 9.49 -7.67
CA THR A 226 -37.01 10.34 -6.86
C THR A 226 -35.88 10.87 -7.75
N SER A 227 -35.79 12.18 -7.84
CA SER A 227 -34.83 12.96 -8.61
C SER A 227 -33.48 13.03 -7.89
N GLY A 228 -32.58 12.12 -8.25
CA GLY A 228 -31.13 12.29 -8.08
C GLY A 228 -30.45 12.16 -9.44
N PRO A 229 -29.26 12.77 -9.66
CA PRO A 229 -28.57 12.67 -10.93
C PRO A 229 -28.18 11.20 -11.15
N ARG A 230 -28.81 10.55 -12.13
CA ARG A 230 -28.44 9.20 -12.56
C ARG A 230 -27.08 9.26 -13.24
N SER A 231 -26.11 8.50 -12.75
CA SER A 231 -24.91 8.17 -13.53
C SER A 231 -25.35 7.52 -14.84
N PRO A 232 -24.81 7.93 -16.01
CA PRO A 232 -25.13 7.30 -17.30
C PRO A 232 -24.75 5.80 -17.34
N ASN A 233 -23.95 5.32 -16.39
CA ASN A 233 -23.43 3.95 -16.32
C ASN A 233 -24.09 3.05 -15.25
N GLY A 234 -25.24 3.41 -14.66
CA GLY A 234 -25.84 2.60 -13.59
C GLY A 234 -24.98 2.53 -12.30
N PRO A 235 -25.43 1.83 -11.24
CA PRO A 235 -24.61 1.63 -10.03
C PRO A 235 -23.45 0.66 -10.29
N PHE A 236 -22.27 0.92 -9.72
CA PHE A 236 -21.08 0.08 -9.90
C PHE A 236 -21.12 -1.12 -8.94
N LEU A 237 -21.90 -2.13 -9.30
CA LEU A 237 -22.26 -3.25 -8.43
C LEU A 237 -21.21 -4.35 -8.38
N PHE A 238 -21.09 -4.96 -7.21
CA PHE A 238 -20.44 -6.24 -6.98
C PHE A 238 -21.11 -6.97 -5.81
N GLN A 239 -20.90 -8.27 -5.72
CA GLN A 239 -21.58 -9.14 -4.78
C GLN A 239 -20.58 -9.93 -3.95
N ILE A 240 -20.84 -10.05 -2.66
CA ILE A 240 -20.08 -10.88 -1.72
C ILE A 240 -20.99 -12.03 -1.29
N HIS A 241 -20.59 -13.25 -1.63
CA HIS A 241 -21.23 -14.49 -1.19
C HIS A 241 -20.52 -14.97 0.06
N ILE A 242 -21.23 -15.01 1.19
CA ILE A 242 -20.69 -15.41 2.48
C ILE A 242 -21.13 -16.85 2.76
N SER A 243 -20.15 -17.75 2.87
CA SER A 243 -20.39 -19.15 3.21
C SER A 243 -20.63 -19.35 4.72
N LYS A 244 -19.92 -18.59 5.56
CA LYS A 244 -20.05 -18.60 7.02
C LYS A 244 -19.69 -17.22 7.57
N ASN A 245 -20.66 -16.54 8.17
CA ASN A 245 -20.44 -15.28 8.86
C ASN A 245 -20.05 -15.48 10.34
N SER A 246 -20.05 -14.41 11.14
CA SER A 246 -19.72 -14.47 12.57
C SER A 246 -20.66 -15.37 13.40
N GLU A 247 -21.87 -15.62 12.92
CA GLU A 247 -22.86 -16.55 13.50
C GLU A 247 -22.85 -17.94 12.85
N GLY A 248 -21.96 -18.17 11.88
CA GLY A 248 -21.87 -19.42 11.12
C GLY A 248 -22.97 -19.63 10.08
N LYS A 249 -23.67 -18.57 9.68
CA LYS A 249 -24.73 -18.60 8.66
C LYS A 249 -24.21 -18.23 7.28
N GLN A 250 -24.87 -18.75 6.26
CA GLN A 250 -24.71 -18.31 4.88
C GLN A 250 -25.47 -17.02 4.65
N ASP A 251 -24.89 -16.13 3.86
CA ASP A 251 -25.51 -14.86 3.51
C ASP A 251 -24.95 -14.31 2.20
N GLU A 252 -25.58 -13.28 1.67
CA GLU A 252 -25.18 -12.65 0.42
C GLU A 252 -25.42 -11.14 0.49
N ILE A 253 -24.47 -10.37 -0.03
CA ILE A 253 -24.48 -8.91 0.05
C ILE A 253 -24.19 -8.33 -1.33
N VAL A 254 -25.08 -7.48 -1.82
CA VAL A 254 -24.85 -6.68 -3.05
C VAL A 254 -24.47 -5.26 -2.65
N LEU A 255 -23.32 -4.82 -3.14
CA LEU A 255 -22.71 -3.53 -2.81
C LEU A 255 -22.52 -2.70 -4.08
N ALA A 256 -22.75 -1.40 -3.97
CA ALA A 256 -22.47 -0.42 -5.01
C ALA A 256 -21.32 0.50 -4.57
N ALA A 257 -20.29 0.59 -5.40
CA ALA A 257 -19.21 1.57 -5.26
C ALA A 257 -19.57 2.90 -5.94
N ASP A 258 -18.83 3.96 -5.59
CA ASP A 258 -19.07 5.31 -6.11
C ASP A 258 -18.48 5.54 -7.52
N SER A 259 -17.50 4.73 -7.92
CA SER A 259 -16.88 4.77 -9.26
C SER A 259 -16.51 3.37 -9.76
N LEU A 260 -16.22 3.25 -11.06
CA LEU A 260 -15.66 2.02 -11.65
C LEU A 260 -14.32 1.67 -11.02
N SER A 261 -13.46 2.68 -10.85
CA SER A 261 -12.17 2.55 -10.18
C SER A 261 -12.31 2.03 -8.74
N ASP A 262 -13.27 2.54 -7.95
CA ASP A 262 -13.46 2.08 -6.58
C ASP A 262 -14.01 0.65 -6.52
N ARG A 263 -14.96 0.30 -7.41
CA ARG A 263 -15.42 -1.10 -7.56
C ARG A 263 -14.26 -2.03 -7.89
N ALA A 264 -13.44 -1.68 -8.89
CA ALA A 264 -12.32 -2.51 -9.30
C ALA A 264 -11.29 -2.70 -8.17
N ARG A 265 -11.03 -1.64 -7.40
CA ARG A 265 -10.15 -1.68 -6.22
C ARG A 265 -10.70 -2.57 -5.12
N TRP A 266 -12.00 -2.49 -4.81
CA TRP A 266 -12.66 -3.39 -3.86
C TRP A 266 -12.61 -4.84 -4.29
N VAL A 267 -12.99 -5.13 -5.54
CA VAL A 267 -13.00 -6.49 -6.07
C VAL A 267 -11.58 -7.07 -6.11
N ALA A 268 -10.59 -6.30 -6.57
CA ALA A 268 -9.19 -6.75 -6.58
C ALA A 268 -8.66 -7.04 -5.17
N ALA A 269 -9.06 -6.27 -4.16
CA ALA A 269 -8.68 -6.51 -2.78
C ALA A 269 -9.38 -7.76 -2.18
N LEU A 270 -10.64 -7.99 -2.53
CA LEU A 270 -11.48 -9.09 -2.04
C LEU A 270 -11.16 -10.44 -2.72
N GLU A 271 -10.87 -10.46 -4.03
CA GLU A 271 -10.63 -11.69 -4.81
C GLU A 271 -9.35 -12.41 -4.41
N ARG A 272 -8.43 -11.71 -3.71
CA ARG A 272 -7.06 -12.11 -3.37
C ARG A 272 -6.65 -13.48 -3.94
N LYS A 273 -6.27 -13.50 -5.21
CA LYS A 273 -5.59 -14.67 -5.78
C LYS A 273 -4.27 -14.80 -5.02
N GLU A 274 -4.05 -15.93 -4.36
CA GLU A 274 -2.68 -16.27 -3.94
C GLU A 274 -1.81 -16.14 -5.20
N ASP A 275 -0.92 -15.13 -5.19
CA ASP A 275 0.01 -14.90 -6.28
C ASP A 275 0.88 -16.15 -6.40
N ASN A 276 0.50 -17.07 -7.29
CA ASN A 276 1.36 -18.15 -7.73
C ASN A 276 2.55 -17.49 -8.44
N LYS A 277 3.61 -17.22 -7.67
CA LYS A 277 4.77 -16.41 -8.08
C LYS A 277 5.39 -16.91 -9.37
N GLU A 278 5.31 -18.21 -9.66
CA GLU A 278 5.83 -18.86 -10.86
C GLU A 278 5.08 -18.47 -12.15
N ASN A 279 3.74 -18.47 -12.16
CA ASN A 279 2.98 -18.10 -13.36
C ASN A 279 3.06 -16.60 -13.70
N SER A 280 3.36 -15.76 -12.71
CA SER A 280 3.49 -14.31 -12.92
C SER A 280 4.81 -13.89 -13.58
N ARG A 281 5.88 -14.70 -13.50
CA ARG A 281 7.20 -14.33 -14.04
C ARG A 281 7.23 -14.36 -15.56
N SER A 282 6.58 -15.33 -16.19
CA SER A 282 6.63 -15.54 -17.65
C SER A 282 5.79 -14.54 -18.47
N ARG A 283 4.91 -13.73 -17.85
CA ARG A 283 4.01 -12.79 -18.54
C ARG A 283 4.42 -11.30 -18.42
N ARG A 284 5.46 -10.98 -17.66
CA ARG A 284 5.82 -9.58 -17.33
C ARG A 284 6.54 -8.84 -18.46
N GLY A 285 7.22 -9.55 -19.35
CA GLY A 285 7.97 -8.93 -20.46
C GLY A 285 7.10 -8.15 -21.45
N GLY A 286 5.79 -8.41 -21.49
CA GLY A 286 4.83 -7.69 -22.34
C GLY A 286 3.93 -6.69 -21.60
N LEU A 287 4.15 -6.45 -20.30
CA LEU A 287 3.33 -5.51 -19.54
C LEU A 287 3.75 -4.07 -19.81
N ARG A 288 2.76 -3.19 -19.90
CA ARG A 288 2.96 -1.75 -20.11
C ARG A 288 3.80 -1.18 -18.96
N GLN A 289 4.79 -0.36 -19.29
CA GLN A 289 5.63 0.33 -18.31
C GLN A 289 5.32 1.83 -18.30
N VAL A 290 5.25 2.39 -17.11
CA VAL A 290 5.05 3.84 -16.92
C VAL A 290 6.13 4.39 -15.99
N GLU A 291 6.60 5.59 -16.28
CA GLU A 291 7.48 6.38 -15.44
C GLU A 291 6.65 7.42 -14.66
N ILE A 292 6.91 7.55 -13.37
CA ILE A 292 6.23 8.52 -12.52
C ILE A 292 6.81 9.91 -12.74
N ILE A 293 5.98 10.82 -13.25
CA ILE A 293 6.34 12.20 -13.54
C ILE A 293 6.01 13.16 -12.39
N LYS A 294 5.12 12.75 -11.48
CA LYS A 294 4.72 13.52 -10.30
C LYS A 294 4.65 12.61 -9.07
N ALA A 295 5.30 13.02 -7.98
CA ALA A 295 5.24 12.26 -6.73
C ALA A 295 3.78 12.11 -6.25
N TYR A 296 3.46 10.93 -5.71
CA TYR A 296 2.15 10.58 -5.17
C TYR A 296 2.30 9.97 -3.79
N LEU A 297 1.53 10.47 -2.82
CA LEU A 297 1.46 9.88 -1.48
C LEU A 297 0.17 9.07 -1.38
N ALA A 298 0.29 7.80 -1.02
CA ALA A 298 -0.84 6.91 -0.80
C ALA A 298 -1.79 7.49 0.25
N LYS A 299 -3.08 7.50 -0.06
CA LYS A 299 -4.17 7.97 0.81
C LYS A 299 -4.94 6.81 1.44
N GLN A 300 -4.95 5.66 0.77
CA GLN A 300 -5.60 4.44 1.23
C GLN A 300 -4.59 3.29 1.28
N ALA A 301 -4.91 2.24 2.05
CA ALA A 301 -4.01 1.11 2.29
C ALA A 301 -3.74 0.25 1.04
N ASP A 302 -4.62 0.30 0.04
CA ASP A 302 -4.47 -0.38 -1.24
C ASP A 302 -3.67 0.46 -2.26
N GLU A 303 -3.27 1.68 -1.91
CA GLU A 303 -2.48 2.57 -2.77
C GLU A 303 -0.98 2.46 -2.50
N ILE A 304 -0.18 2.83 -3.50
CA ILE A 304 1.28 2.86 -3.39
C ILE A 304 1.80 4.31 -3.43
N SER A 305 2.67 4.66 -2.48
CA SER A 305 3.39 5.94 -2.50
C SER A 305 4.54 5.86 -3.51
N LEU A 306 4.63 6.87 -4.37
CA LEU A 306 5.52 6.91 -5.53
C LEU A 306 6.34 8.20 -5.57
N GLN A 307 7.60 8.07 -5.98
CA GLN A 307 8.51 9.19 -6.21
C GLN A 307 8.67 9.45 -7.71
N GLN A 308 9.10 10.67 -8.05
CA GLN A 308 9.42 11.02 -9.43
C GLN A 308 10.54 10.10 -9.96
N ALA A 309 10.42 9.67 -11.22
CA ALA A 309 11.27 8.68 -11.89
C ALA A 309 11.14 7.24 -11.38
N ASP A 310 10.18 6.94 -10.50
CA ASP A 310 9.81 5.54 -10.25
C ASP A 310 9.28 4.91 -11.53
N VAL A 311 9.67 3.66 -11.81
CA VAL A 311 9.14 2.90 -12.94
C VAL A 311 8.17 1.83 -12.40
N MET A 312 7.00 1.73 -13.01
CA MET A 312 5.94 0.81 -12.66
C MET A 312 5.60 -0.11 -13.83
N LEU A 313 5.42 -1.41 -13.55
CA LEU A 313 4.72 -2.35 -14.42
C LEU A 313 3.22 -2.18 -14.17
N VAL A 314 2.44 -1.82 -15.19
CA VAL A 314 0.99 -1.75 -15.08
C VAL A 314 0.41 -3.16 -15.18
N LEU A 315 -0.29 -3.59 -14.14
CA LEU A 315 -0.96 -4.88 -14.04
C LEU A 315 -2.42 -4.79 -14.51
N GLN A 316 -3.09 -3.70 -14.15
CA GLN A 316 -4.47 -3.41 -14.51
C GLN A 316 -4.67 -1.89 -14.61
N GLU A 317 -5.60 -1.47 -15.45
CA GLU A 317 -6.09 -0.10 -15.56
C GLU A 317 -7.60 -0.09 -15.36
N GLU A 318 -8.10 0.88 -14.60
CA GLU A 318 -9.53 1.13 -14.45
C GLU A 318 -9.78 2.61 -14.16
N ASP A 319 -10.54 3.30 -15.02
CA ASP A 319 -11.12 4.62 -14.73
C ASP A 319 -10.09 5.65 -14.21
N GLY A 320 -9.00 5.83 -14.97
CA GLY A 320 -7.92 6.77 -14.63
C GLY A 320 -7.03 6.33 -13.45
N TRP A 321 -7.14 5.08 -13.01
CA TRP A 321 -6.26 4.46 -12.01
C TRP A 321 -5.53 3.26 -12.58
N TYR A 322 -4.26 3.13 -12.19
CA TYR A 322 -3.45 1.95 -12.48
C TYR A 322 -3.23 1.15 -11.21
N GLN A 323 -3.37 -0.17 -11.32
CA GLN A 323 -2.75 -1.11 -10.40
C GLN A 323 -1.40 -1.51 -10.99
N GLY A 324 -0.32 -1.34 -10.22
CA GLY A 324 1.00 -1.66 -10.74
C GLY A 324 1.95 -2.25 -9.71
N GLU A 325 3.09 -2.70 -10.21
CA GLU A 325 4.22 -3.18 -9.43
C GLU A 325 5.46 -2.33 -9.72
N ARG A 326 6.08 -1.80 -8.67
CA ARG A 326 7.28 -0.97 -8.80
C ARG A 326 8.49 -1.83 -9.09
N LEU A 327 9.24 -1.49 -10.15
CA LEU A 327 10.33 -2.35 -10.63
C LEU A 327 11.48 -2.49 -9.63
N ARG A 328 11.73 -1.48 -8.78
CA ARG A 328 12.90 -1.47 -7.88
C ARG A 328 12.82 -2.47 -6.73
N ASP A 329 11.62 -2.71 -6.21
CA ASP A 329 11.39 -3.43 -4.95
C ASP A 329 10.20 -4.39 -5.00
N GLY A 330 9.47 -4.42 -6.12
CA GLY A 330 8.31 -5.29 -6.30
C GLY A 330 7.08 -4.87 -5.49
N GLU A 331 7.08 -3.67 -4.89
CA GLU A 331 5.90 -3.18 -4.16
C GLU A 331 4.73 -2.97 -5.13
N ARG A 332 3.54 -3.40 -4.71
CA ARG A 332 2.30 -3.31 -5.50
C ARG A 332 1.31 -2.37 -4.85
N GLY A 333 0.52 -1.71 -5.67
CA GLY A 333 -0.62 -0.93 -5.22
C GLY A 333 -1.26 -0.13 -6.34
N TRP A 334 -2.33 0.57 -5.98
CA TRP A 334 -3.06 1.46 -6.88
C TRP A 334 -2.47 2.87 -6.85
N PHE A 335 -2.48 3.53 -8.01
CA PHE A 335 -2.08 4.93 -8.14
C PHE A 335 -2.81 5.61 -9.31
N PRO A 336 -3.01 6.94 -9.28
CA PRO A 336 -3.67 7.66 -10.37
C PRO A 336 -2.82 7.66 -11.64
N GLU A 337 -3.43 7.41 -12.80
CA GLU A 337 -2.78 7.52 -14.11
C GLU A 337 -2.14 8.91 -14.31
N SER A 338 -2.81 9.95 -13.83
CA SER A 338 -2.36 11.35 -13.94
C SER A 338 -0.96 11.65 -13.38
N CYS A 339 -0.39 10.77 -12.53
CA CYS A 339 0.97 10.95 -12.01
C CYS A 339 2.06 10.26 -12.85
N ALA A 340 1.67 9.54 -13.90
CA ALA A 340 2.55 8.68 -14.69
C ALA A 340 2.53 9.03 -16.18
N LYS A 341 3.59 8.62 -16.88
CA LYS A 341 3.72 8.73 -18.33
C LYS A 341 4.21 7.40 -18.90
N GLU A 342 3.58 6.92 -19.95
CA GLU A 342 3.96 5.67 -20.60
C GLU A 342 5.37 5.72 -21.21
N ILE A 343 6.12 4.64 -21.01
CA ILE A 343 7.43 4.42 -21.62
C ILE A 343 7.22 3.70 -22.96
N THR A 344 7.24 4.47 -24.04
CA THR A 344 7.01 3.95 -25.41
C THR A 344 8.28 3.46 -26.09
N ASN A 345 9.46 3.79 -25.56
CA ASN A 345 10.74 3.37 -26.14
C ASN A 345 11.01 1.90 -25.79
N GLN A 346 10.93 1.03 -26.79
CA GLN A 346 11.11 -0.42 -26.62
C GLN A 346 12.47 -0.80 -26.00
N THR A 347 13.55 -0.12 -26.39
CA THR A 347 14.89 -0.35 -25.81
C THR A 347 14.94 0.04 -24.34
N ALA A 348 14.23 1.10 -23.93
CA ALA A 348 14.12 1.49 -22.53
C ALA A 348 13.31 0.45 -21.73
N VAL A 349 12.19 -0.02 -22.29
CA VAL A 349 11.35 -1.09 -21.71
C VAL A 349 12.17 -2.35 -21.47
N GLU A 350 12.91 -2.82 -22.47
CA GLU A 350 13.77 -4.01 -22.38
C GLU A 350 14.90 -3.83 -21.37
N ARG A 351 15.57 -2.67 -21.37
CA ARG A 351 16.63 -2.35 -20.39
C ARG A 351 16.09 -2.36 -18.96
N ASN A 352 14.88 -1.83 -18.75
CA ASN A 352 14.23 -1.83 -17.44
C ASN A 352 13.92 -3.25 -16.96
N VAL A 353 13.42 -4.13 -17.85
CA VAL A 353 13.17 -5.54 -17.54
C VAL A 353 14.47 -6.26 -17.20
N GLN A 354 15.51 -6.11 -18.02
CA GLN A 354 16.82 -6.72 -17.78
C GLN A 354 17.43 -6.27 -16.44
N ARG A 355 17.35 -4.97 -16.14
CA ARG A 355 17.83 -4.43 -14.86
C ARG A 355 17.04 -5.00 -13.67
N MET A 356 15.72 -5.12 -13.81
CA MET A 356 14.86 -5.70 -12.78
C MET A 356 15.16 -7.17 -12.54
N GLU A 357 15.32 -7.98 -13.60
CA GLU A 357 15.70 -9.38 -13.49
C GLU A 357 17.07 -9.56 -12.83
N ARG A 358 18.06 -8.75 -13.23
CA ARG A 358 19.39 -8.73 -12.59
C ARG A 358 19.29 -8.42 -11.11
N LEU A 359 18.62 -7.31 -10.75
CA LEU A 359 18.49 -6.89 -9.35
C LEU A 359 17.84 -7.98 -8.49
N ARG A 360 16.83 -8.68 -9.00
CA ARG A 360 16.17 -9.78 -8.27
C ARG A 360 17.10 -10.95 -7.99
N ILE A 361 17.96 -11.30 -8.95
CA ILE A 361 18.96 -12.35 -8.80
C ILE A 361 20.04 -11.92 -7.80
N GLU A 362 20.52 -10.69 -7.92
CA GLU A 362 21.64 -10.19 -7.13
C GLU A 362 21.25 -9.86 -5.67
N THR A 363 19.99 -9.48 -5.43
CA THR A 363 19.57 -8.96 -4.11
C THR A 363 18.62 -9.87 -3.33
N ASP A 364 18.16 -11.00 -3.90
CA ASP A 364 17.10 -11.86 -3.33
C ASP A 364 15.82 -11.08 -2.96
N VAL A 365 15.51 -10.01 -3.69
CA VAL A 365 14.32 -9.15 -3.50
C VAL A 365 13.18 -9.59 -4.40
#